data_AF-A0A432ZVS6-F1
#
_entry.id   AF-A0A432ZVS6-F1
#
_cell.length_a   1.000
_cell.length_b   1.000
_cell.length_c   1.000
_cell.angle_alpha   90.00
_cell.angle_beta   90.00
_cell.angle_gamma   90.00
#
_symmetry.space_group_name_H-M   'P 1'
#
loop_
_entity.id
_entity.type
_entity.pdbx_description
1 polymer ?
#
loop_
_entity_poly.entity_id
_entity_poly.type
_entity_poly.pdbx_seq_one_letter_code
_entity_poly.pdbx_strand_id
1 'polypeptide(L)'
;MKENKLYAHIVYTLYNIFNDDNIKAQVIVNQDFKKLVIQQICNLLTLEKEFNANLNDNKFTLSFAQVLADITNESETIEKVDGATFNILDEEYVAFVQYIVSNFGVEKNYITRENIVTNELIDATADFTDEKAIDNARDKLKVKANEERANASQPEVGPARGIGGIGAPMGGISLDFSDPSKFDMSQMMQQMANMPIHPRLDPRFYFYTSKPKYMPILKKIVARFVILASVLLILLWFLNSYLNIYLDTKVIVYTIPGTSAIFIIGGGADSALHNANNNFSEVFSFGSKYKFLLMHSAGLQTFSGILSILPGIFLGYELLGKKRFKRDNYVVRFWPVVLSIIILLYSSLSLIQVLLPNVVEKYFNIISVPNNGYIIKNDPQLEITEWLLLPDSDLTMTINSLVSEVYNSTTYQVLHIFTIISMIAGLLAGIMVIILAVLAPKTDRNKLIRANTEYQKAVTAMMNGQKYEMDPTLFDDEFKNDNVFEKDDSNKSKDK
;
A
#
# COMPACT_ATOMS: atom_id res chain seq x y z
N MET A 1 -12.74 35.85 20.62
CA MET A 1 -13.80 35.37 21.52
C MET A 1 -13.37 34.03 22.13
N LYS A 2 -13.75 33.75 23.38
CA LYS A 2 -13.31 32.53 24.11
C LYS A 2 -13.94 31.26 23.52
N GLU A 3 -15.14 31.44 22.99
CA GLU A 3 -15.97 30.49 22.26
C GLU A 3 -15.28 29.97 21.01
N ASN A 4 -14.67 30.85 20.20
CA ASN A 4 -13.88 30.45 19.01
C ASN A 4 -12.60 29.68 19.38
N LYS A 5 -12.02 29.94 20.55
CA LYS A 5 -10.83 29.20 21.02
C LYS A 5 -11.21 27.78 21.44
N LEU A 6 -12.30 27.63 22.19
CA LEU A 6 -12.84 26.32 22.56
C LEU A 6 -13.24 25.53 21.31
N TYR A 7 -13.91 26.18 20.35
CA TYR A 7 -14.24 25.59 19.06
C TYR A 7 -13.00 25.07 18.32
N ALA A 8 -11.95 25.89 18.20
CA ALA A 8 -10.70 25.47 17.58
C ALA A 8 -10.05 24.28 18.30
N HIS A 9 -10.03 24.28 19.63
CA HIS A 9 -9.48 23.19 20.43
C HIS A 9 -10.21 21.86 20.22
N ILE A 10 -11.55 21.89 20.16
CA ILE A 10 -12.36 20.70 19.89
C ILE A 10 -12.09 20.21 18.46
N VAL A 11 -12.04 21.12 17.47
CA VAL A 11 -11.73 20.77 16.07
C VAL A 11 -10.36 20.10 15.95
N TYR A 12 -9.31 20.66 16.57
CA TYR A 12 -7.97 20.06 16.55
C TYR A 12 -7.92 18.70 17.23
N THR A 13 -8.63 18.56 18.36
CA THR A 13 -8.69 17.32 19.11
C THR A 13 -9.38 16.22 18.31
N LEU A 14 -10.54 16.50 17.71
CA LEU A 14 -11.25 15.55 16.85
C LEU A 14 -10.43 15.19 15.61
N TYR A 15 -9.79 16.17 14.97
CA TYR A 15 -8.90 15.90 13.84
C TYR A 15 -7.75 14.96 14.22
N ASN A 16 -7.09 15.18 15.36
CA ASN A 16 -6.01 14.31 15.84
C ASN A 16 -6.50 12.89 16.19
N ILE A 17 -7.72 12.76 16.72
CA ILE A 17 -8.34 11.45 17.00
C ILE A 17 -8.59 10.68 15.70
N PHE A 18 -9.18 11.32 14.70
CA PHE A 18 -9.46 10.67 13.42
C PHE A 18 -8.22 10.57 12.51
N ASN A 19 -7.16 11.32 12.74
CA ASN A 19 -5.93 11.16 11.97
C ASN A 19 -5.02 10.04 12.51
N ASP A 20 -5.19 9.61 13.77
CA ASP A 20 -4.40 8.51 14.36
C ASP A 20 -5.19 7.19 14.35
N ASP A 21 -4.75 6.23 13.54
CA ASP A 21 -5.44 4.93 13.40
C ASP A 21 -5.56 4.14 14.72
N ASN A 22 -4.67 4.34 15.69
CA ASN A 22 -4.76 3.66 16.99
C ASN A 22 -5.89 4.21 17.85
N ILE A 23 -6.10 5.53 17.82
CA ILE A 23 -7.14 6.20 18.60
C ILE A 23 -8.48 6.08 17.87
N LYS A 24 -8.46 6.23 16.55
CA LYS A 24 -9.57 5.93 15.65
C LYS A 24 -10.10 4.51 15.87
N ALA A 25 -9.22 3.51 15.98
CA ALA A 25 -9.62 2.14 16.31
C ALA A 25 -10.34 2.02 17.67
N GLN A 26 -9.96 2.84 18.66
CA GLN A 26 -10.66 2.88 19.96
C GLN A 26 -12.07 3.46 19.82
N VAL A 27 -12.30 4.41 18.91
CA VAL A 27 -13.66 4.94 18.63
C VAL A 27 -14.58 3.84 18.09
N ILE A 28 -14.06 2.92 17.27
CA ILE A 28 -14.81 1.79 16.72
C ILE A 28 -15.13 0.74 17.81
N VAL A 29 -14.15 0.44 18.66
CA VAL A 29 -14.21 -0.71 19.58
C VAL A 29 -14.79 -0.35 20.95
N ASN A 30 -14.54 0.86 21.46
CA ASN A 30 -14.99 1.30 22.79
C ASN A 30 -16.23 2.18 22.68
N GLN A 31 -17.39 1.63 23.03
CA GLN A 31 -18.69 2.29 22.96
C GLN A 31 -18.79 3.52 23.89
N ASP A 32 -18.12 3.52 25.04
CA ASP A 32 -18.14 4.66 25.95
C ASP A 32 -17.29 5.81 25.38
N PHE A 33 -16.17 5.48 24.75
CA PHE A 33 -15.35 6.47 24.06
C PHE A 33 -16.07 7.04 22.81
N LYS A 34 -16.78 6.19 22.07
CA LYS A 34 -17.63 6.61 20.94
C LYS A 34 -18.65 7.67 21.39
N LYS A 35 -19.38 7.42 22.48
CA LYS A 35 -20.34 8.39 23.05
C LYS A 35 -19.71 9.73 23.39
N LEU A 36 -18.51 9.71 23.97
CA LEU A 36 -17.78 10.94 24.28
C LEU A 36 -17.37 11.71 23.02
N VAL A 37 -16.97 11.02 21.95
CA VAL A 37 -16.68 11.66 20.65
C VAL A 37 -17.93 12.29 20.05
N ILE A 38 -19.07 11.59 20.11
CA ILE A 38 -20.37 12.13 19.66
C ILE A 38 -20.75 13.39 20.44
N GLN A 39 -20.58 13.35 21.77
CA GLN A 39 -20.85 14.51 22.62
C GLN A 39 -19.99 15.72 22.23
N GLN A 40 -18.72 15.52 21.86
CA GLN A 40 -17.89 16.62 21.37
C GLN A 40 -18.32 17.17 20.01
N ILE A 41 -18.85 16.31 19.11
CA ILE A 41 -19.44 16.76 17.84
C ILE A 41 -20.74 17.55 18.11
N CYS A 42 -21.57 17.13 19.06
CA CYS A 42 -22.74 17.89 19.51
C CYS A 42 -22.33 19.24 20.14
N ASN A 43 -21.22 19.28 20.87
CA ASN A 43 -20.67 20.52 21.44
C ASN A 43 -20.17 21.48 20.34
N LEU A 44 -19.57 20.98 19.26
CA LEU A 44 -19.27 21.80 18.07
C LEU A 44 -20.55 22.39 17.46
N LEU A 45 -21.61 21.58 17.31
CA LEU A 45 -22.88 22.05 16.76
C LEU A 45 -23.49 23.18 17.62
N THR A 46 -23.46 23.02 18.94
CA THR A 46 -23.93 24.02 19.90
C THR A 46 -23.13 25.32 19.79
N LEU A 47 -21.79 25.22 19.72
CA LEU A 47 -20.91 26.38 19.53
C LEU A 47 -21.18 27.11 18.19
N GLU A 48 -21.47 26.37 17.12
CA GLU A 48 -21.79 26.94 15.80
C GLU A 48 -23.16 27.62 15.71
N LYS A 49 -24.13 27.16 16.50
CA LYS A 49 -25.54 27.61 16.44
C LYS A 49 -25.87 28.67 17.49
N GLU A 50 -25.41 28.50 18.73
CA GLU A 50 -25.74 29.37 19.85
C GLU A 50 -24.69 30.47 20.06
N PHE A 51 -23.41 30.16 19.78
CA PHE A 51 -22.29 31.08 20.03
C PHE A 51 -21.67 31.66 18.75
N ASN A 52 -22.20 31.32 17.57
CA ASN A 52 -21.67 31.70 16.25
C ASN A 52 -20.16 31.44 16.09
N ALA A 53 -19.65 30.41 16.77
CA ALA A 53 -18.25 30.07 16.71
C ALA A 53 -17.89 29.44 15.35
N ASN A 54 -16.69 29.74 14.89
CA ASN A 54 -16.13 29.19 13.66
C ASN A 54 -14.60 29.11 13.78
N LEU A 55 -13.98 28.36 12.85
CA LEU A 55 -12.54 28.34 12.69
C LEU A 55 -12.23 28.78 11.25
N ASN A 56 -11.59 29.94 11.09
CA ASN A 56 -11.28 30.55 9.79
C ASN A 56 -12.52 30.64 8.87
N ASP A 57 -13.66 31.11 9.43
CA ASP A 57 -14.96 31.24 8.74
C ASP A 57 -15.59 29.92 8.26
N ASN A 58 -15.02 28.78 8.64
CA ASN A 58 -15.54 27.45 8.30
C ASN A 58 -16.17 26.76 9.52
N LYS A 59 -17.18 25.93 9.23
CA LYS A 59 -17.90 25.08 10.19
C LYS A 59 -17.61 23.61 9.87
N PHE A 60 -17.27 22.84 10.89
CA PHE A 60 -16.69 21.50 10.75
C PHE A 60 -17.55 20.39 11.35
N THR A 61 -18.67 20.71 12.00
CA THR A 61 -19.56 19.71 12.62
C THR A 61 -20.02 18.65 11.63
N LEU A 62 -20.44 19.06 10.42
CA LEU A 62 -20.95 18.13 9.41
C LEU A 62 -19.88 17.15 8.93
N SER A 63 -18.66 17.63 8.67
CA SER A 63 -17.54 16.80 8.22
C SER A 63 -17.14 15.76 9.28
N PHE A 64 -17.08 16.15 10.56
CA PHE A 64 -16.78 15.19 11.62
C PHE A 64 -17.90 14.17 11.85
N ALA A 65 -19.17 14.56 11.68
CA ALA A 65 -20.29 13.63 11.75
C ALA A 65 -20.26 12.60 10.61
N GLN A 66 -19.89 13.03 9.40
CA GLN A 66 -19.72 12.14 8.24
C GLN A 66 -18.57 11.15 8.46
N VAL A 67 -17.40 11.62 8.86
CA VAL A 67 -16.24 10.77 9.17
C VAL A 67 -16.56 9.75 10.27
N LEU A 68 -17.28 10.15 11.31
CA LEU A 68 -17.71 9.23 12.37
C LEU A 68 -18.64 8.14 11.82
N ALA A 69 -19.61 8.50 10.98
CA ALA A 69 -20.53 7.55 10.36
C ALA A 69 -19.79 6.57 9.43
N ASP A 70 -18.85 7.06 8.63
CA ASP A 70 -18.07 6.24 7.71
C ASP A 70 -17.14 5.24 8.44
N ILE A 71 -16.51 5.67 9.53
CA ILE A 71 -15.59 4.82 10.30
C ILE A 71 -16.36 3.77 11.14
N THR A 72 -17.56 4.09 11.61
CA THR A 72 -18.34 3.21 12.50
C THR A 72 -19.43 2.41 11.78
N ASN A 73 -19.73 2.73 10.51
CA ASN A 73 -20.88 2.23 9.74
C ASN A 73 -22.24 2.45 10.43
N GLU A 74 -22.32 3.40 11.37
CA GLU A 74 -23.52 3.69 12.16
C GLU A 74 -23.84 5.19 12.06
N SER A 75 -25.06 5.53 11.61
CA SER A 75 -25.52 6.91 11.62
C SER A 75 -26.12 7.26 12.99
N GLU A 76 -25.46 8.13 13.74
CA GLU A 76 -25.99 8.64 15.00
C GLU A 76 -26.62 10.03 14.85
N THR A 77 -27.65 10.30 15.63
CA THR A 77 -28.36 11.59 15.65
C THR A 77 -27.51 12.64 16.37
N ILE A 78 -26.88 13.54 15.60
CA ILE A 78 -26.19 14.71 16.14
C ILE A 78 -27.21 15.80 16.40
N GLU A 79 -27.48 16.07 17.67
CA GLU A 79 -28.40 17.12 18.12
C GLU A 79 -27.65 18.19 18.91
N LYS A 80 -28.16 19.42 18.87
CA LYS A 80 -27.62 20.50 19.71
C LYS A 80 -27.91 20.20 21.18
N VAL A 81 -27.03 20.66 22.06
CA VAL A 81 -27.22 20.53 23.51
C VAL A 81 -28.01 21.74 24.00
N ASP A 82 -29.30 21.54 24.26
CA ASP A 82 -30.20 22.63 24.67
C ASP A 82 -29.80 23.21 26.04
N GLY A 83 -29.56 24.53 26.09
CA GLY A 83 -29.30 25.27 27.33
C GLY A 83 -27.87 25.14 27.87
N ALA A 84 -26.92 24.68 27.05
CA ALA A 84 -25.51 24.57 27.45
C ALA A 84 -24.89 25.96 27.64
N THR A 85 -24.24 26.16 28.80
CA THR A 85 -23.41 27.36 29.01
C THR A 85 -21.98 27.10 28.56
N PHE A 86 -21.26 28.15 28.17
CA PHE A 86 -19.85 28.04 27.76
C PHE A 86 -18.98 27.30 28.78
N ASN A 87 -19.22 27.50 30.08
CA ASN A 87 -18.45 26.84 31.15
C ASN A 87 -18.68 25.31 31.16
N ILE A 88 -19.91 24.86 30.91
CA ILE A 88 -20.23 23.43 30.83
C ILE A 88 -19.50 22.81 29.64
N LEU A 89 -19.50 23.48 28.48
CA LEU A 89 -18.81 23.00 27.28
C LEU A 89 -17.28 22.93 27.48
N ASP A 90 -16.69 23.89 28.19
CA ASP A 90 -15.25 23.90 28.51
C ASP A 90 -14.88 22.78 29.51
N GLU A 91 -15.68 22.58 30.55
CA GLU A 91 -15.51 21.49 31.53
C GLU A 91 -15.62 20.10 30.86
N GLU A 92 -16.61 19.91 30.00
CA GLU A 92 -16.77 18.67 29.23
C GLU A 92 -15.60 18.40 28.29
N TYR A 93 -15.07 19.44 27.64
CA TYR A 93 -13.88 19.33 26.80
C TYR A 93 -12.64 18.93 27.62
N VAL A 94 -12.44 19.52 28.81
CA VAL A 94 -11.32 19.16 29.70
C VAL A 94 -11.44 17.71 30.17
N ALA A 95 -12.65 17.29 30.57
CA ALA A 95 -12.92 15.91 30.98
C ALA A 95 -12.66 14.92 29.83
N PHE A 96 -13.04 15.29 28.60
CA PHE A 96 -12.79 14.50 27.40
C PHE A 96 -11.30 14.29 27.12
N VAL A 97 -10.49 15.36 27.15
CA VAL A 97 -9.04 15.26 26.97
C VAL A 97 -8.40 14.42 28.08
N GLN A 98 -8.84 14.60 29.32
CA GLN A 98 -8.36 13.81 30.46
C GLN A 98 -8.70 12.32 30.32
N TYR A 99 -9.89 11.99 29.82
CA TYR A 99 -10.28 10.61 29.53
C TYR A 99 -9.32 9.97 28.52
N ILE A 100 -8.98 10.67 27.44
CA ILE A 100 -8.09 10.15 26.40
C ILE A 100 -6.69 9.87 26.95
N VAL A 101 -6.12 10.84 27.68
CA VAL A 101 -4.78 10.72 28.26
C VAL A 101 -4.72 9.56 29.26
N SER A 102 -5.74 9.44 30.12
CA SER A 102 -5.77 8.44 31.19
C SER A 102 -6.01 7.02 30.65
N ASN A 103 -6.87 6.88 29.64
CA ASN A 103 -7.27 5.55 29.15
C ASN A 103 -6.38 5.01 28.04
N PHE A 104 -5.79 5.87 27.21
CA PHE A 104 -5.05 5.45 26.02
C PHE A 104 -3.55 5.73 26.10
N GLY A 105 -3.07 6.37 27.17
CA GLY A 105 -1.64 6.62 27.39
C GLY A 105 -1.03 7.56 26.35
N VAL A 106 -1.86 8.43 25.76
CA VAL A 106 -1.45 9.40 24.75
C VAL A 106 -1.08 10.72 25.43
N GLU A 107 -0.01 11.36 24.97
CA GLU A 107 0.40 12.67 25.51
C GLU A 107 -0.66 13.74 25.23
N LYS A 108 -0.99 14.57 26.23
CA LYS A 108 -1.95 15.67 26.08
C LYS A 108 -1.60 16.59 24.90
N ASN A 109 -0.32 16.91 24.75
CA ASN A 109 0.20 17.79 23.68
C ASN A 109 0.06 17.19 22.28
N TYR A 110 -0.06 15.87 22.15
CA TYR A 110 -0.31 15.22 20.88
C TYR A 110 -1.77 15.38 20.46
N ILE A 111 -2.69 15.16 21.40
CA ILE A 111 -4.14 15.26 21.18
C ILE A 111 -4.58 16.70 20.96
N THR A 112 -4.01 17.66 21.68
CA THR A 112 -4.39 19.08 21.60
C THR A 112 -3.52 19.88 20.62
N ARG A 113 -2.77 19.21 19.74
CA ARG A 113 -1.87 19.89 18.79
C ARG A 113 -2.68 20.71 17.79
N GLU A 114 -2.32 21.97 17.62
CA GLU A 114 -2.90 22.83 16.57
C GLU A 114 -2.52 22.31 15.18
N ASN A 115 -3.51 22.20 14.29
CA ASN A 115 -3.32 21.72 12.93
C ASN A 115 -3.96 22.65 11.91
N ILE A 116 -3.47 22.62 10.68
CA ILE A 116 -4.19 23.21 9.55
C ILE A 116 -5.29 22.23 9.16
N VAL A 117 -6.55 22.58 9.47
CA VAL A 117 -7.71 21.73 9.24
C VAL A 117 -8.57 22.31 8.12
N THR A 118 -8.94 21.47 7.15
CA THR A 118 -9.88 21.76 6.07
C THR A 118 -10.87 20.61 5.96
N ASN A 119 -12.04 20.83 5.36
CA ASN A 119 -13.05 19.77 5.19
C ASN A 119 -12.48 18.59 4.39
N GLU A 120 -11.72 18.86 3.33
CA GLU A 120 -11.06 17.83 2.51
C GLU A 120 -10.08 16.96 3.32
N LEU A 121 -9.33 17.57 4.25
CA LEU A 121 -8.42 16.83 5.13
C LEU A 121 -9.16 15.99 6.16
N ILE A 122 -10.32 16.47 6.65
CA ILE A 122 -11.17 15.70 7.56
C ILE A 122 -11.75 14.50 6.82
N ASP A 123 -12.30 14.69 5.63
CA ASP A 123 -12.92 13.60 4.85
C ASP A 123 -11.88 12.50 4.53
N ALA A 124 -10.64 12.88 4.23
CA ALA A 124 -9.53 11.93 4.01
C ALA A 124 -9.17 11.09 5.25
N THR A 125 -9.60 11.48 6.46
CA THR A 125 -9.38 10.68 7.67
C THR A 125 -10.36 9.49 7.81
N ALA A 126 -11.44 9.47 7.02
CA ALA A 126 -12.39 8.35 6.98
C ALA A 126 -11.75 7.05 6.46
N ASP A 127 -10.73 7.15 5.61
CA ASP A 127 -10.00 6.00 5.07
C ASP A 127 -9.21 5.28 6.18
N PHE A 128 -9.81 4.20 6.71
CA PHE A 128 -9.20 3.38 7.74
C PHE A 128 -8.12 2.47 7.13
N THR A 129 -6.85 2.68 7.49
CA THR A 129 -5.73 2.08 6.75
C THR A 129 -5.08 0.85 7.42
N ASP A 130 -5.39 0.52 8.68
CA ASP A 130 -4.73 -0.60 9.39
C ASP A 130 -5.66 -1.47 10.26
N GLU A 131 -6.18 -2.58 9.69
CA GLU A 131 -7.01 -3.58 10.38
C GLU A 131 -6.37 -4.14 11.68
N LYS A 132 -5.03 -4.11 11.79
CA LYS A 132 -4.31 -4.54 13.00
C LYS A 132 -4.47 -3.59 14.18
N ALA A 133 -4.78 -2.31 13.93
CA ALA A 133 -5.07 -1.35 14.99
C ALA A 133 -6.38 -1.69 15.71
N ILE A 134 -7.37 -2.22 14.98
CA ILE A 134 -8.65 -2.69 15.54
C ILE A 134 -8.44 -3.92 16.42
N ASP A 135 -7.66 -4.90 15.96
CA ASP A 135 -7.37 -6.10 16.75
C ASP A 135 -6.59 -5.78 18.02
N ASN A 136 -5.57 -4.92 17.93
CA ASN A 136 -4.85 -4.42 19.11
C ASN A 136 -5.75 -3.65 20.08
N ALA A 137 -6.72 -2.89 19.57
CA ALA A 137 -7.69 -2.19 20.40
C ALA A 137 -8.62 -3.15 21.14
N ARG A 138 -9.11 -4.19 20.46
CA ARG A 138 -9.93 -5.27 21.06
C ARG A 138 -9.16 -6.02 22.15
N ASP A 139 -7.90 -6.32 21.92
CA ASP A 139 -7.08 -7.04 22.90
C ASP A 139 -6.80 -6.18 24.14
N LYS A 140 -6.50 -4.88 23.98
CA LYS A 140 -6.36 -3.94 25.11
C LYS A 140 -7.64 -3.81 25.93
N LEU A 141 -8.80 -3.82 25.29
CA LEU A 141 -10.09 -3.74 25.97
C LEU A 141 -10.41 -5.02 26.76
N LYS A 142 -10.08 -6.20 26.22
CA LYS A 142 -10.20 -7.49 26.92
C LYS A 142 -9.26 -7.61 28.12
N VAL A 143 -8.04 -7.10 28.02
CA VAL A 143 -7.07 -7.10 29.13
C VAL A 143 -7.58 -6.23 30.29
N LYS A 144 -8.04 -5.00 30.01
CA LYS A 144 -8.64 -4.12 31.04
C LYS A 144 -9.88 -4.73 31.71
N ALA A 145 -10.78 -5.34 30.92
CA ALA A 145 -11.97 -6.00 31.47
C ALA A 145 -11.64 -7.21 32.38
N ASN A 146 -10.54 -7.91 32.11
CA ASN A 146 -10.07 -9.02 32.95
C ASN A 146 -9.35 -8.54 34.22
N GLU A 147 -8.62 -7.43 34.16
CA GLU A 147 -7.99 -6.80 35.34
C GLU A 147 -9.04 -6.23 36.30
N GLU A 148 -10.10 -5.61 35.79
CA GLU A 148 -11.21 -5.10 36.61
C GLU A 148 -12.01 -6.23 37.28
N ARG A 149 -12.20 -7.38 36.60
CA ARG A 149 -12.82 -8.58 37.20
C ARG A 149 -11.94 -9.28 38.24
N ALA A 150 -10.61 -9.26 38.05
CA ALA A 150 -9.66 -9.80 39.02
C ALA A 150 -9.61 -8.97 40.31
N ASN A 151 -9.75 -7.64 40.21
CA ASN A 151 -9.76 -6.74 41.36
C ASN A 151 -11.10 -6.70 42.11
N ALA A 152 -12.22 -7.06 41.46
CA ALA A 152 -13.53 -7.16 42.10
C ALA A 152 -13.77 -8.47 42.89
N SER A 153 -12.84 -9.43 42.83
CA SER A 153 -13.04 -10.81 43.33
C SER A 153 -12.15 -11.20 44.51
N GLN A 154 -11.56 -10.26 45.26
CA GLN A 154 -10.83 -10.58 46.49
C GLN A 154 -11.60 -10.12 47.74
N PRO A 155 -11.93 -11.04 48.67
CA PRO A 155 -12.41 -10.67 50.00
C PRO A 155 -11.26 -10.12 50.85
N GLU A 156 -11.54 -9.05 51.62
CA GLU A 156 -10.70 -8.55 52.70
C GLU A 156 -10.31 -9.68 53.67
N VAL A 157 -9.00 -9.90 53.86
CA VAL A 157 -8.48 -10.61 55.03
C VAL A 157 -7.23 -9.89 55.52
N GLY A 158 -7.23 -9.59 56.82
CA GLY A 158 -6.21 -8.81 57.55
C GLY A 158 -4.82 -9.45 57.65
N PRO A 159 -3.89 -8.78 58.37
CA PRO A 159 -2.46 -8.88 58.12
C PRO A 159 -1.81 -10.07 58.82
N ALA A 160 -1.01 -10.85 58.08
CA ALA A 160 -0.10 -11.85 58.65
C ALA A 160 1.34 -11.60 58.17
N ARG A 161 2.25 -11.52 59.15
CA ARG A 161 3.69 -11.27 59.05
C ARG A 161 4.48 -12.47 58.50
N GLY A 162 5.46 -12.18 57.63
CA GLY A 162 6.71 -12.92 57.41
C GLY A 162 6.62 -14.11 56.44
N ILE A 163 7.58 -14.44 55.56
CA ILE A 163 9.03 -14.17 55.46
C ILE A 163 9.46 -14.32 53.97
N GLY A 164 10.20 -13.33 53.44
CA GLY A 164 11.37 -13.50 52.55
C GLY A 164 11.21 -13.99 51.10
N GLY A 165 11.39 -13.09 50.12
CA GLY A 165 11.82 -13.49 48.77
C GLY A 165 11.57 -12.51 47.62
N ILE A 166 12.53 -11.60 47.38
CA ILE A 166 12.88 -10.97 46.10
C ILE A 166 11.76 -10.19 45.37
N GLY A 167 11.70 -8.89 45.67
CA GLY A 167 10.89 -7.92 44.94
C GLY A 167 10.67 -6.69 45.80
N ALA A 168 11.72 -5.90 46.03
CA ALA A 168 11.55 -4.60 46.69
C ALA A 168 10.66 -3.71 45.81
N PRO A 169 9.48 -3.25 46.28
CA PRO A 169 8.77 -2.17 45.63
C PRO A 169 9.52 -0.89 45.97
N MET A 170 10.32 -0.40 45.03
CA MET A 170 10.91 0.94 45.12
C MET A 170 9.79 1.97 45.08
N GLY A 171 9.53 2.59 46.24
CA GLY A 171 9.06 3.98 46.38
C GLY A 171 7.91 4.42 45.50
N GLY A 172 6.69 3.97 45.82
CA GLY A 172 5.49 4.69 45.41
C GLY A 172 5.44 6.03 46.15
N ILE A 173 5.74 7.12 45.45
CA ILE A 173 5.36 8.45 45.91
C ILE A 173 3.84 8.52 45.78
N SER A 174 3.14 8.52 46.91
CA SER A 174 1.78 9.04 46.99
C SER A 174 1.87 10.54 46.69
N LEU A 175 1.74 10.92 45.43
CA LEU A 175 1.38 12.28 45.07
C LEU A 175 -0.04 12.49 45.59
N ASP A 176 -0.14 13.29 46.65
CA ASP A 176 -1.40 13.78 47.17
C ASP A 176 -1.99 14.76 46.14
N PHE A 177 -2.83 14.24 45.24
CA PHE A 177 -3.52 14.98 44.18
C PHE A 177 -4.66 15.86 44.69
N SER A 178 -4.80 16.02 46.01
CA SER A 178 -5.93 16.70 46.65
C SER A 178 -5.87 18.23 46.63
N ASP A 179 -4.74 18.83 46.22
CA ASP A 179 -4.54 20.28 46.30
C ASP A 179 -3.99 20.88 44.97
N PRO A 180 -4.87 21.36 44.06
CA PRO A 180 -4.46 21.95 42.78
C PRO A 180 -3.68 23.28 42.93
N SER A 181 -3.55 23.83 44.15
CA SER A 181 -2.85 25.08 44.41
C SER A 181 -1.33 24.93 44.58
N LYS A 182 -0.80 23.70 44.64
CA LYS A 182 0.64 23.41 44.81
C LYS A 182 1.34 22.93 43.53
N PHE A 183 0.64 22.97 42.40
CA PHE A 183 1.17 22.50 41.12
C PHE A 183 1.96 23.61 40.41
N ASP A 184 3.27 23.66 40.67
CA ASP A 184 4.16 24.60 39.98
C ASP A 184 4.45 24.15 38.54
N MET A 185 3.64 24.65 37.61
CA MET A 185 3.73 24.39 36.17
C MET A 185 5.11 24.76 35.59
N SER A 186 5.85 25.67 36.22
CA SER A 186 7.17 26.11 35.77
C SER A 186 8.27 25.07 36.03
N GLN A 187 8.19 24.35 37.17
CA GLN A 187 9.07 23.22 37.46
C GLN A 187 8.78 22.02 36.56
N MET A 188 7.51 21.75 36.23
CA MET A 188 7.13 20.66 35.33
C MET A 188 7.63 20.91 33.90
N MET A 189 7.54 22.15 33.40
CA MET A 189 8.10 22.54 32.10
C MET A 189 9.63 22.42 32.05
N GLN A 190 10.33 22.80 33.13
CA GLN A 190 11.79 22.63 33.22
C GLN A 190 12.23 21.16 33.33
N GLN A 191 11.43 20.31 33.97
CA GLN A 191 11.68 18.86 34.02
C GLN A 191 11.44 18.20 32.65
N MET A 192 10.41 18.61 31.90
CA MET A 192 10.17 18.12 30.53
C MET A 192 11.24 18.59 29.53
N ALA A 193 11.75 19.83 29.66
CA ALA A 193 12.79 20.36 28.78
C ALA A 193 14.13 19.63 28.91
N ASN A 194 14.39 18.98 30.06
CA ASN A 194 15.62 18.24 30.32
C ASN A 194 15.45 16.72 30.18
N MET A 195 14.26 16.22 29.81
CA MET A 195 14.05 14.77 29.66
C MET A 195 15.01 14.17 28.61
N PRO A 196 15.53 12.97 28.86
CA PRO A 196 16.36 12.28 27.87
C PRO A 196 15.56 12.11 26.58
N ILE A 197 16.21 12.30 25.44
CA ILE A 197 15.58 12.11 24.14
C ILE A 197 15.42 10.61 23.90
N HIS A 198 14.24 10.20 23.41
CA HIS A 198 13.99 8.79 23.08
C HIS A 198 15.05 8.30 22.06
N PRO A 199 15.72 7.14 22.27
CA PRO A 199 16.82 6.68 21.41
C PRO A 199 16.49 6.64 19.93
N ARG A 200 15.24 6.34 19.57
CA ARG A 200 14.75 6.32 18.17
C ARG A 200 14.80 7.68 17.46
N LEU A 201 14.82 8.78 18.21
CA LEU A 201 14.95 10.14 17.69
C LEU A 201 16.42 10.55 17.53
N ASP A 202 17.37 9.81 18.12
CA ASP A 202 18.80 10.06 17.94
C ASP A 202 19.25 9.53 16.56
N PRO A 203 19.94 10.34 15.73
CA PRO A 203 20.53 9.91 14.46
C PRO A 203 21.45 8.69 14.60
N ARG A 204 22.12 8.52 15.75
CA ARG A 204 23.05 7.42 16.02
C ARG A 204 22.37 6.08 16.26
N PHE A 205 21.06 6.05 16.51
CA PHE A 205 20.35 4.81 16.75
C PHE A 205 20.09 4.04 15.44
N TYR A 206 20.73 2.89 15.29
CA TYR A 206 20.55 1.97 14.16
C TYR A 206 19.78 0.72 14.61
N PHE A 207 18.55 0.57 14.12
CA PHE A 207 17.58 -0.42 14.61
C PHE A 207 17.61 -1.76 13.87
N TYR A 208 18.59 -2.00 13.01
CA TYR A 208 18.74 -3.26 12.28
C TYR A 208 19.84 -4.13 12.87
N THR A 209 19.71 -5.45 12.66
CA THR A 209 20.62 -6.47 13.23
C THR A 209 22.03 -6.40 12.68
N SER A 210 22.22 -5.93 11.44
CA SER A 210 23.50 -5.91 10.77
C SER A 210 23.64 -4.74 9.79
N LYS A 211 24.89 -4.36 9.52
CA LYS A 211 25.26 -3.29 8.60
C LYS A 211 26.27 -3.81 7.55
N PRO A 212 25.80 -4.55 6.53
CA PRO A 212 26.69 -5.09 5.51
C PRO A 212 27.32 -3.95 4.68
N LYS A 213 28.65 -3.82 4.71
CA LYS A 213 29.39 -2.75 4.02
C LYS A 213 29.17 -2.72 2.51
N TYR A 214 28.88 -3.87 1.90
CA TYR A 214 28.65 -4.01 0.46
C TYR A 214 27.22 -3.63 0.02
N MET A 215 26.30 -3.42 0.95
CA MET A 215 24.87 -3.17 0.65
C MET A 215 24.63 -1.98 -0.29
N PRO A 216 25.28 -0.81 -0.12
CA PRO A 216 25.07 0.32 -1.02
C PRO A 216 25.49 0.04 -2.47
N ILE A 217 26.52 -0.80 -2.66
CA ILE A 217 27.00 -1.19 -4.00
C ILE A 217 26.05 -2.20 -4.61
N LEU A 218 25.65 -3.22 -3.83
CA LEU A 218 24.70 -4.25 -4.27
C LEU A 218 23.39 -3.62 -4.75
N LYS A 219 22.84 -2.66 -4.00
CA LYS A 219 21.64 -1.92 -4.39
C LYS A 219 21.76 -1.24 -5.76
N LYS A 220 22.90 -0.60 -6.04
CA LYS A 220 23.13 0.07 -7.33
C LYS A 220 23.19 -0.93 -8.48
N ILE A 221 23.83 -2.07 -8.28
CA ILE A 221 23.93 -3.13 -9.28
C ILE A 221 22.54 -3.70 -9.57
N VAL A 222 21.80 -4.09 -8.53
CA VAL A 222 20.45 -4.64 -8.65
C VAL A 222 19.51 -3.64 -9.33
N ALA A 223 19.53 -2.37 -8.92
CA ALA A 223 18.68 -1.34 -9.52
C ALA A 223 18.94 -1.16 -11.01
N ARG A 224 20.22 -1.06 -11.43
CA ARG A 224 20.56 -0.95 -12.86
C ARG A 224 20.08 -2.15 -13.66
N PHE A 225 20.23 -3.35 -13.11
CA PHE A 225 19.82 -4.58 -13.78
C PHE A 225 18.29 -4.69 -13.88
N VAL A 226 17.56 -4.30 -12.84
CA VAL A 226 16.08 -4.24 -12.85
C VAL A 226 15.58 -3.21 -13.87
N ILE A 227 16.18 -2.01 -13.91
CA ILE A 227 15.81 -0.98 -14.89
C ILE A 227 16.04 -1.49 -16.31
N LEU A 228 17.20 -2.14 -16.57
CA LEU A 228 17.51 -2.73 -17.86
C LEU A 228 16.47 -3.78 -18.27
N ALA A 229 16.11 -4.68 -17.36
CA ALA A 229 15.10 -5.71 -17.60
C ALA A 229 13.71 -5.12 -17.87
N SER A 230 13.28 -4.12 -17.10
CA SER A 230 12.03 -3.39 -17.34
C SER A 230 12.02 -2.73 -18.72
N VAL A 231 13.10 -2.06 -19.12
CA VAL A 231 13.22 -1.44 -20.45
C VAL A 231 13.11 -2.49 -21.56
N LEU A 232 13.78 -3.63 -21.43
CA LEU A 232 13.71 -4.72 -22.41
C LEU A 232 12.29 -5.32 -22.53
N LEU A 233 11.57 -5.47 -21.42
CA LEU A 233 10.19 -5.95 -21.42
C LEU A 233 9.24 -4.96 -22.10
N ILE A 234 9.42 -3.65 -21.86
CA ILE A 234 8.65 -2.59 -22.54
C ILE A 234 8.94 -2.59 -24.03
N LEU A 235 10.23 -2.68 -24.40
CA LEU A 235 10.63 -2.72 -25.80
C LEU A 235 10.02 -3.93 -26.50
N LEU A 236 10.02 -5.10 -25.85
CA LEU A 236 9.38 -6.31 -26.37
C LEU A 236 7.87 -6.12 -26.55
N TRP A 237 7.19 -5.50 -25.58
CA TRP A 237 5.76 -5.20 -25.69
C TRP A 237 5.47 -4.27 -26.88
N PHE A 238 6.28 -3.23 -27.06
CA PHE A 238 6.18 -2.30 -28.18
C PHE A 238 6.42 -3.03 -29.51
N LEU A 239 7.53 -3.78 -29.62
CA LEU A 239 7.85 -4.56 -30.81
C LEU A 239 6.72 -5.51 -31.19
N ASN A 240 6.16 -6.25 -30.23
CA ASN A 240 5.02 -7.14 -30.49
C ASN A 240 3.72 -6.42 -30.88
N SER A 241 3.51 -5.19 -30.41
CA SER A 241 2.31 -4.42 -30.71
C SER A 241 2.34 -3.80 -32.10
N TYR A 242 3.52 -3.42 -32.60
CA TYR A 242 3.67 -2.68 -33.85
C TYR A 242 4.23 -3.52 -35.01
N LEU A 243 5.02 -4.57 -34.73
CA LEU A 243 5.51 -5.46 -35.78
C LEU A 243 4.44 -6.47 -36.17
N ASN A 244 4.01 -6.39 -37.42
CA ASN A 244 3.02 -7.27 -37.99
C ASN A 244 3.71 -8.34 -38.84
N ILE A 245 3.24 -9.59 -38.71
CA ILE A 245 3.64 -10.67 -39.59
C ILE A 245 2.60 -10.73 -40.71
N TYR A 246 3.02 -10.39 -41.92
CA TYR A 246 2.19 -10.47 -43.11
C TYR A 246 2.38 -11.84 -43.75
N LEU A 247 1.27 -12.55 -43.96
CA LEU A 247 1.24 -13.85 -44.61
C LEU A 247 0.74 -13.70 -46.04
N ASP A 248 1.45 -14.28 -47.01
CA ASP A 248 1.12 -14.32 -48.42
C ASP A 248 0.19 -15.50 -48.76
N THR A 249 0.07 -16.50 -47.88
CA THR A 249 -0.91 -17.59 -48.01
C THR A 249 -2.33 -17.04 -48.12
N LYS A 250 -3.01 -17.36 -49.22
CA LYS A 250 -4.41 -16.98 -49.46
C LYS A 250 -5.34 -17.91 -48.68
N VAL A 251 -6.16 -17.32 -47.83
CA VAL A 251 -7.13 -18.01 -46.98
C VAL A 251 -8.54 -17.61 -47.37
N ILE A 252 -9.49 -18.56 -47.25
CA ILE A 252 -10.91 -18.22 -47.20
C ILE A 252 -11.30 -18.03 -45.75
N VAL A 253 -11.97 -16.92 -45.51
CA VAL A 253 -12.27 -16.43 -44.18
C VAL A 253 -13.74 -16.05 -44.09
N TYR A 254 -14.41 -16.55 -43.06
CA TYR A 254 -15.76 -16.13 -42.67
C TYR A 254 -15.68 -15.18 -41.48
N THR A 255 -16.30 -14.02 -41.60
CA THR A 255 -16.44 -13.06 -40.50
C THR A 255 -17.89 -13.07 -40.06
N ILE A 256 -18.15 -13.33 -38.78
CA ILE A 256 -19.52 -13.30 -38.26
C ILE A 256 -20.02 -11.84 -38.26
N PRO A 257 -21.08 -11.51 -39.02
CA PRO A 257 -21.61 -10.15 -39.05
C PRO A 257 -22.06 -9.68 -37.67
N GLY A 258 -21.74 -8.42 -37.35
CA GLY A 258 -21.96 -7.85 -36.02
C GLY A 258 -20.89 -8.19 -34.98
N THR A 259 -19.90 -9.04 -35.33
CA THR A 259 -18.72 -9.30 -34.49
C THR A 259 -17.43 -9.10 -35.28
N SER A 260 -16.30 -8.98 -34.58
CA SER A 260 -14.97 -9.01 -35.19
C SER A 260 -14.36 -10.41 -35.22
N ALA A 261 -15.17 -11.46 -35.04
CA ALA A 261 -14.69 -12.84 -35.01
C ALA A 261 -14.49 -13.38 -36.42
N ILE A 262 -13.33 -14.01 -36.63
CA ILE A 262 -12.84 -14.44 -37.94
C ILE A 262 -12.58 -15.95 -37.87
N PHE A 263 -13.15 -16.71 -38.82
CA PHE A 263 -12.96 -18.15 -38.95
C PHE A 263 -12.32 -18.51 -40.30
N ILE A 264 -11.23 -19.28 -40.27
CA ILE A 264 -10.56 -19.81 -41.47
C ILE A 264 -11.27 -21.10 -41.89
N ILE A 265 -11.75 -21.13 -43.14
CA ILE A 265 -12.53 -22.24 -43.69
C ILE A 265 -11.65 -23.19 -44.52
N GLY A 266 -10.67 -22.65 -45.26
CA GLY A 266 -9.86 -23.41 -46.22
C GLY A 266 -8.87 -22.55 -47.00
N GLY A 267 -8.20 -23.18 -47.96
CA GLY A 267 -7.20 -22.56 -48.83
C GLY A 267 -7.82 -22.05 -50.13
N GLY A 268 -7.45 -20.85 -50.55
CA GLY A 268 -8.00 -20.21 -51.75
C GLY A 268 -7.53 -20.81 -53.08
N ALA A 269 -7.22 -22.11 -53.13
CA ALA A 269 -6.60 -22.77 -54.28
C ALA A 269 -7.61 -23.15 -55.38
N ASP A 270 -8.88 -23.42 -55.05
CA ASP A 270 -9.91 -23.72 -56.05
C ASP A 270 -11.25 -23.06 -55.71
N SER A 271 -11.45 -21.84 -56.22
CA SER A 271 -12.76 -21.18 -56.24
C SER A 271 -13.86 -22.01 -56.94
N ALA A 272 -13.48 -23.05 -57.70
CA ALA A 272 -14.39 -24.00 -58.34
C ALA A 272 -14.91 -25.11 -57.40
N LEU A 273 -14.13 -25.50 -56.37
CA LEU A 273 -14.55 -26.53 -55.40
C LEU A 273 -15.55 -25.98 -54.37
N HIS A 274 -15.42 -24.69 -54.06
CA HIS A 274 -16.24 -24.00 -53.07
C HIS A 274 -17.73 -23.91 -53.42
N ASN A 275 -18.07 -23.89 -54.71
CA ASN A 275 -19.45 -23.80 -55.16
C ASN A 275 -20.23 -25.13 -55.03
N ALA A 276 -19.54 -26.26 -54.79
CA ALA A 276 -20.17 -27.58 -54.75
C ALA A 276 -20.63 -28.02 -53.35
N ASN A 277 -19.97 -27.55 -52.28
CA ASN A 277 -20.27 -27.96 -50.90
C ASN A 277 -20.87 -26.86 -50.02
N ASN A 278 -20.75 -25.60 -50.44
CA ASN A 278 -21.04 -24.44 -49.61
C ASN A 278 -21.99 -23.50 -50.36
N ASN A 279 -23.27 -23.44 -49.96
CA ASN A 279 -24.32 -22.61 -50.57
C ASN A 279 -24.15 -21.09 -50.32
N PHE A 280 -22.92 -20.59 -50.21
CA PHE A 280 -22.66 -19.16 -50.02
C PHE A 280 -22.57 -18.49 -51.41
N SER A 281 -23.56 -17.66 -51.74
CA SER A 281 -23.66 -16.95 -53.03
C SER A 281 -22.76 -15.71 -53.12
N GLU A 282 -22.22 -15.23 -51.99
CA GLU A 282 -21.33 -14.08 -51.98
C GLU A 282 -19.88 -14.53 -51.92
N VAL A 283 -19.16 -14.18 -52.98
CA VAL A 283 -17.73 -14.38 -53.16
C VAL A 283 -16.99 -13.83 -51.94
N PHE A 284 -16.52 -14.73 -51.07
CA PHE A 284 -15.58 -14.42 -50.01
C PHE A 284 -14.46 -13.53 -50.56
N SER A 285 -14.02 -12.52 -49.81
CA SER A 285 -12.92 -11.65 -50.26
C SER A 285 -11.64 -12.47 -50.45
N PHE A 286 -11.42 -12.96 -51.66
CA PHE A 286 -10.20 -13.62 -52.07
C PHE A 286 -9.09 -12.58 -52.07
N GLY A 287 -8.15 -12.73 -51.14
CA GLY A 287 -6.92 -11.97 -51.14
C GLY A 287 -6.95 -10.76 -50.23
N SER A 288 -6.65 -11.00 -48.97
CA SER A 288 -5.92 -10.02 -48.18
C SER A 288 -4.85 -10.78 -47.41
N LYS A 289 -3.61 -10.32 -47.50
CA LYS A 289 -2.50 -10.84 -46.68
C LYS A 289 -2.98 -10.93 -45.23
N TYR A 290 -2.92 -12.12 -44.64
CA TYR A 290 -3.40 -12.28 -43.27
C TYR A 290 -2.41 -11.59 -42.33
N LYS A 291 -2.94 -10.72 -41.47
CA LYS A 291 -2.15 -9.97 -40.48
C LYS A 291 -2.15 -10.76 -39.17
N PHE A 292 -1.06 -11.49 -38.91
CA PHE A 292 -0.88 -12.22 -37.66
C PHE A 292 -0.22 -11.33 -36.60
N LEU A 293 -0.86 -11.24 -35.42
CA LEU A 293 -0.31 -10.54 -34.25
C LEU A 293 -0.04 -11.56 -33.15
N LEU A 294 1.23 -11.72 -32.78
CA LEU A 294 1.69 -12.71 -31.78
C LEU A 294 1.02 -12.53 -30.40
N MET A 295 0.59 -11.32 -30.05
CA MET A 295 -0.14 -11.05 -28.79
C MET A 295 -1.53 -11.70 -28.73
N HIS A 296 -2.18 -11.97 -29.88
CA HIS A 296 -3.48 -12.65 -29.90
C HIS A 296 -3.36 -14.17 -29.77
N SER A 297 -2.19 -14.75 -30.06
CA SER A 297 -1.97 -16.20 -30.04
C SER A 297 -1.56 -16.80 -28.70
N ALA A 298 -1.05 -16.00 -27.76
CA ALA A 298 -0.18 -16.53 -26.70
C ALA A 298 -0.48 -16.04 -25.28
N GLY A 299 -1.74 -15.75 -24.91
CA GLY A 299 -2.11 -15.30 -23.55
C GLY A 299 -1.49 -13.96 -23.10
N LEU A 300 -0.66 -13.35 -23.96
CA LEU A 300 -0.04 -12.04 -23.81
C LEU A 300 -1.03 -10.87 -23.78
N GLN A 301 -2.33 -11.09 -24.00
CA GLN A 301 -3.35 -10.10 -23.64
C GLN A 301 -3.24 -9.69 -22.16
N THR A 302 -2.77 -10.60 -21.30
CA THR A 302 -2.51 -10.32 -19.87
C THR A 302 -1.14 -9.69 -19.60
N PHE A 303 -0.20 -9.78 -20.56
CA PHE A 303 1.11 -9.15 -20.45
C PHE A 303 0.98 -7.65 -20.79
N SER A 304 0.69 -6.88 -19.75
CA SER A 304 0.74 -5.43 -19.85
C SER A 304 2.20 -4.97 -19.74
N GLY A 305 2.75 -4.49 -20.86
CA GLY A 305 4.07 -3.84 -20.87
C GLY A 305 4.16 -2.67 -19.87
N ILE A 306 3.01 -2.06 -19.52
CA ILE A 306 2.90 -1.00 -18.50
C ILE A 306 3.21 -1.55 -17.10
N LEU A 307 2.74 -2.76 -16.78
CA LEU A 307 3.02 -3.38 -15.48
C LEU A 307 4.53 -3.62 -15.31
N SER A 308 5.23 -3.94 -16.40
CA SER A 308 6.68 -4.18 -16.41
C SER A 308 7.52 -2.93 -16.13
N ILE A 309 6.93 -1.72 -16.20
CA ILE A 309 7.59 -0.45 -15.88
C ILE A 309 7.74 -0.25 -14.37
N LEU A 310 6.73 -0.71 -13.61
CA LEU A 310 6.62 -0.44 -12.17
C LEU A 310 7.84 -0.88 -11.36
N PRO A 311 8.41 -2.10 -11.56
CA PRO A 311 9.61 -2.51 -10.84
C PRO A 311 10.81 -1.58 -11.10
N GLY A 312 10.99 -1.14 -12.34
CA GLY A 312 12.05 -0.20 -12.72
C GLY A 312 11.91 1.16 -12.04
N ILE A 313 10.69 1.69 -11.94
CA ILE A 313 10.43 2.96 -11.24
C ILE A 313 10.56 2.79 -9.73
N PHE A 314 9.87 1.82 -9.14
CA PHE A 314 9.84 1.64 -7.69
C PHE A 314 11.22 1.31 -7.11
N LEU A 315 11.90 0.29 -7.65
CA LEU A 315 13.24 -0.06 -7.18
C LEU A 315 14.30 0.94 -7.66
N GLY A 316 14.13 1.54 -8.84
CA GLY A 316 15.01 2.63 -9.28
C GLY A 316 14.99 3.80 -8.30
N TYR A 317 13.81 4.30 -7.96
CA TYR A 317 13.64 5.38 -7.00
C TYR A 317 14.10 4.98 -5.59
N GLU A 318 13.73 3.78 -5.13
CA GLU A 318 14.07 3.36 -3.79
C GLU A 318 15.58 3.10 -3.60
N LEU A 319 16.22 2.44 -4.56
CA LEU A 319 17.61 1.98 -4.41
C LEU A 319 18.63 3.02 -4.87
N LEU A 320 18.29 3.87 -5.86
CA LEU A 320 19.19 4.91 -6.38
C LEU A 320 18.86 6.31 -5.85
N GLY A 321 17.66 6.53 -5.31
CA GLY A 321 17.24 7.83 -4.79
C GLY A 321 18.14 8.33 -3.66
N LYS A 322 18.46 9.63 -3.67
CA LYS A 322 19.22 10.27 -2.60
C LYS A 322 18.46 10.11 -1.27
N LYS A 323 19.08 9.45 -0.30
CA LYS A 323 18.52 9.29 1.03
C LYS A 323 18.83 10.50 1.91
N ARG A 324 17.89 10.88 2.77
CA ARG A 324 18.08 11.94 3.77
C ARG A 324 19.11 11.54 4.82
N PHE A 325 19.08 10.27 5.22
CA PHE A 325 19.96 9.72 6.23
C PHE A 325 20.94 8.72 5.62
N LYS A 326 22.19 8.69 6.10
CA LYS A 326 23.20 7.71 5.66
C LYS A 326 22.81 6.30 6.06
N ARG A 327 22.15 6.11 7.21
CA ARG A 327 21.67 4.79 7.65
C ARG A 327 20.72 4.12 6.66
N ASP A 328 19.93 4.90 5.93
CA ASP A 328 18.97 4.39 4.93
C ASP A 328 19.67 3.74 3.72
N ASN A 329 20.95 4.04 3.49
CA ASN A 329 21.74 3.39 2.43
C ASN A 329 21.96 1.90 2.68
N TYR A 330 21.79 1.42 3.92
CA TYR A 330 21.90 0.01 4.27
C TYR A 330 20.55 -0.72 4.32
N VAL A 331 19.44 0.01 4.22
CA VAL A 331 18.09 -0.49 4.46
C VAL A 331 17.30 -0.65 3.17
N VAL A 332 16.54 -1.72 3.03
CA VAL A 332 15.60 -1.89 1.92
C VAL A 332 14.20 -2.06 2.50
N ARG A 333 13.22 -1.34 1.95
CA ARG A 333 11.81 -1.50 2.31
C ARG A 333 11.32 -2.80 1.72
N PHE A 334 10.60 -3.55 2.54
CA PHE A 334 10.16 -4.89 2.19
C PHE A 334 9.13 -4.89 1.05
N TRP A 335 8.11 -4.03 1.13
CA TRP A 335 6.98 -4.03 0.19
C TRP A 335 7.37 -3.79 -1.28
N PRO A 336 8.15 -2.74 -1.61
CA PRO A 336 8.51 -2.49 -3.01
C PRO A 336 9.37 -3.61 -3.62
N VAL A 337 10.20 -4.27 -2.81
CA VAL A 337 10.98 -5.44 -3.23
C VAL A 337 10.08 -6.62 -3.55
N VAL A 338 9.17 -6.99 -2.65
CA VAL A 338 8.25 -8.12 -2.86
C VAL A 338 7.38 -7.90 -4.10
N LEU A 339 6.80 -6.70 -4.22
CA LEU A 339 5.95 -6.35 -5.36
C LEU A 339 6.74 -6.40 -6.67
N SER A 340 8.00 -5.92 -6.67
CA SER A 340 8.88 -5.99 -7.83
C SER A 340 9.23 -7.42 -8.23
N ILE A 341 9.45 -8.32 -7.26
CA ILE A 341 9.69 -9.75 -7.53
C ILE A 341 8.47 -10.36 -8.22
N ILE A 342 7.28 -10.16 -7.65
CA ILE A 342 6.03 -10.72 -8.20
C ILE A 342 5.83 -10.23 -9.63
N ILE A 343 5.93 -8.92 -9.86
CA ILE A 343 5.71 -8.35 -11.18
C ILE A 343 6.77 -8.81 -12.18
N LEU A 344 8.06 -8.80 -11.85
CA LEU A 344 9.13 -9.22 -12.76
C LEU A 344 9.00 -10.70 -13.12
N LEU A 345 8.75 -11.56 -12.13
CA LEU A 345 8.58 -13.00 -12.37
C LEU A 345 7.32 -13.27 -13.17
N TYR A 346 6.18 -12.67 -12.83
CA TYR A 346 4.94 -12.83 -13.58
C TYR A 346 5.11 -12.39 -15.04
N SER A 347 5.68 -11.19 -15.24
CA SER A 347 5.94 -10.62 -16.57
C SER A 347 6.86 -11.54 -17.38
N SER A 348 7.95 -12.03 -16.78
CA SER A 348 8.91 -12.92 -17.47
C SER A 348 8.32 -14.30 -17.77
N LEU A 349 7.60 -14.90 -16.82
CA LEU A 349 7.02 -16.23 -16.97
C LEU A 349 5.87 -16.24 -17.98
N SER A 350 5.13 -15.14 -18.11
CA SER A 350 4.09 -15.03 -19.15
C SER A 350 4.65 -15.19 -20.57
N LEU A 351 5.92 -14.84 -20.80
CA LEU A 351 6.59 -14.99 -22.08
C LEU A 351 6.83 -16.46 -22.46
N ILE A 352 6.81 -17.40 -21.52
CA ILE A 352 6.96 -18.83 -21.80
C ILE A 352 5.89 -19.31 -22.77
N GLN A 353 4.67 -18.75 -22.67
CA GLN A 353 3.57 -19.11 -23.56
C GLN A 353 3.83 -18.77 -25.02
N VAL A 354 4.76 -17.85 -25.32
CA VAL A 354 5.15 -17.47 -26.68
C VAL A 354 6.22 -18.40 -27.23
N LEU A 355 7.04 -18.98 -26.34
CA LEU A 355 8.18 -19.84 -26.66
C LEU A 355 7.80 -21.32 -26.83
N LEU A 356 6.55 -21.68 -26.54
CA LEU A 356 6.07 -23.04 -26.74
C LEU A 356 5.99 -23.37 -28.25
N PRO A 357 6.42 -24.57 -28.67
CA PRO A 357 6.62 -24.91 -30.09
C PRO A 357 5.31 -25.00 -30.90
N ASN A 358 4.14 -25.05 -30.26
CA ASN A 358 2.86 -25.27 -30.93
C ASN A 358 1.91 -24.07 -30.78
N VAL A 359 2.43 -22.88 -30.43
CA VAL A 359 1.60 -21.70 -30.12
C VAL A 359 0.93 -21.16 -31.37
N VAL A 360 1.69 -21.07 -32.46
CA VAL A 360 1.21 -20.62 -33.76
C VAL A 360 0.16 -21.60 -34.29
N GLU A 361 0.43 -22.90 -34.19
CA GLU A 361 -0.51 -23.97 -34.56
C GLU A 361 -1.79 -23.90 -33.73
N LYS A 362 -1.68 -23.78 -32.40
CA LYS A 362 -2.82 -23.66 -31.50
C LYS A 362 -3.68 -22.45 -31.83
N TYR A 363 -3.05 -21.32 -32.18
CA TYR A 363 -3.79 -20.13 -32.60
C TYR A 363 -4.59 -20.38 -33.88
N PHE A 364 -3.94 -20.88 -34.94
CA PHE A 364 -4.65 -21.14 -36.20
C PHE A 364 -5.74 -22.20 -36.03
N ASN A 365 -5.54 -23.20 -35.18
CA ASN A 365 -6.57 -24.20 -34.83
C ASN A 365 -7.76 -23.60 -34.06
N ILE A 366 -7.56 -22.55 -33.25
CA ILE A 366 -8.65 -21.86 -32.54
C ILE A 366 -9.51 -21.04 -33.50
N ILE A 367 -8.87 -20.39 -34.48
CA ILE A 367 -9.57 -19.58 -35.48
C ILE A 367 -9.98 -20.38 -36.71
N SER A 368 -9.69 -21.67 -36.80
CA SER A 368 -10.15 -22.54 -37.88
C SER A 368 -11.51 -23.14 -37.57
N VAL A 369 -12.30 -23.42 -38.61
CA VAL A 369 -13.56 -24.17 -38.46
C VAL A 369 -13.25 -25.59 -37.97
N PRO A 370 -13.88 -26.06 -36.88
CA PRO A 370 -13.65 -27.42 -36.38
C PRO A 370 -14.15 -28.48 -37.37
N ASN A 371 -13.59 -29.69 -37.33
CA ASN A 371 -13.95 -30.80 -38.23
C ASN A 371 -15.45 -31.15 -38.23
N ASN A 372 -16.14 -30.91 -37.12
CA ASN A 372 -17.57 -31.19 -36.97
C ASN A 372 -18.46 -30.01 -37.43
N GLY A 373 -17.86 -28.95 -37.95
CA GLY A 373 -18.50 -27.71 -38.35
C GLY A 373 -18.82 -26.76 -37.18
N TYR A 374 -19.10 -25.50 -37.53
CA TYR A 374 -19.44 -24.42 -36.59
C TYR A 374 -20.87 -23.94 -36.83
N ILE A 375 -21.71 -23.88 -35.79
CA ILE A 375 -23.09 -23.42 -35.92
C ILE A 375 -23.13 -21.90 -35.85
N ILE A 376 -23.47 -21.27 -36.98
CA ILE A 376 -23.76 -19.85 -37.09
C ILE A 376 -25.23 -19.63 -36.74
N LYS A 377 -25.51 -18.75 -35.77
CA LYS A 377 -26.87 -18.38 -35.37
C LYS A 377 -27.12 -16.91 -35.67
N ASN A 378 -28.32 -16.59 -36.16
CA ASN A 378 -28.81 -15.22 -36.35
C ASN A 378 -27.87 -14.32 -37.19
N ASP A 379 -27.38 -14.82 -38.32
CA ASP A 379 -26.74 -13.96 -39.30
C ASP A 379 -27.83 -13.14 -40.04
N PRO A 380 -27.87 -11.80 -39.92
CA PRO A 380 -28.87 -10.97 -40.58
C PRO A 380 -28.77 -10.97 -42.12
N GLN A 381 -27.71 -11.53 -42.70
CA GLN A 381 -27.53 -11.70 -44.14
C GLN A 381 -28.05 -13.06 -44.66
N LEU A 382 -28.40 -14.00 -43.77
CA LEU A 382 -28.88 -15.34 -44.14
C LEU A 382 -30.36 -15.49 -43.73
N GLU A 383 -31.22 -15.93 -44.66
CA GLU A 383 -32.67 -16.11 -44.43
C GLU A 383 -33.04 -17.21 -43.41
N ILE A 384 -32.07 -17.99 -42.90
CA ILE A 384 -32.29 -19.14 -42.01
C ILE A 384 -31.61 -18.90 -40.65
N THR A 385 -32.32 -19.26 -39.58
CA THR A 385 -31.95 -18.98 -38.17
C THR A 385 -30.70 -19.72 -37.67
N GLU A 386 -30.34 -20.86 -38.25
CA GLU A 386 -29.13 -21.63 -37.89
C GLU A 386 -28.50 -22.28 -39.14
N TRP A 387 -27.19 -22.11 -39.32
CA TRP A 387 -26.39 -22.71 -40.42
C TRP A 387 -25.16 -23.43 -39.88
N LEU A 388 -24.77 -24.54 -40.50
CA LEU A 388 -23.55 -25.27 -40.18
C LEU A 388 -22.45 -24.92 -41.18
N LEU A 389 -21.41 -24.22 -40.72
CA LEU A 389 -20.20 -23.95 -41.50
C LEU A 389 -19.27 -25.15 -41.42
N LEU A 390 -18.99 -25.80 -42.55
CA LEU A 390 -18.08 -26.95 -42.62
C LEU A 390 -16.69 -26.52 -43.10
N PRO A 391 -15.62 -27.14 -42.60
CA PRO A 391 -14.27 -26.88 -43.09
C PRO A 391 -14.11 -27.40 -44.52
N ASP A 392 -13.26 -26.74 -45.31
CA ASP A 392 -12.89 -27.25 -46.62
C ASP A 392 -11.89 -28.41 -46.50
N SER A 393 -11.85 -29.24 -47.53
CA SER A 393 -11.00 -30.43 -47.61
C SER A 393 -9.50 -30.13 -47.48
N ASP A 394 -9.08 -28.90 -47.79
CA ASP A 394 -7.71 -28.43 -47.76
C ASP A 394 -7.35 -27.61 -46.50
N LEU A 395 -8.26 -27.47 -45.54
CA LEU A 395 -8.07 -26.65 -44.33
C LEU A 395 -6.80 -27.04 -43.57
N THR A 396 -6.57 -28.33 -43.35
CA THR A 396 -5.37 -28.83 -42.66
C THR A 396 -4.09 -28.44 -43.39
N MET A 397 -4.08 -28.52 -44.73
CA MET A 397 -2.93 -28.13 -45.54
C MET A 397 -2.70 -26.61 -45.49
N THR A 398 -3.78 -25.84 -45.47
CA THR A 398 -3.74 -24.38 -45.35
C THR A 398 -3.20 -23.92 -44.01
N ILE A 399 -3.67 -24.52 -42.90
CA ILE A 399 -3.15 -24.26 -41.55
C ILE A 399 -1.66 -24.57 -41.49
N ASN A 400 -1.22 -25.72 -42.02
CA ASN A 400 0.19 -26.09 -42.04
C ASN A 400 1.05 -25.09 -42.85
N SER A 401 0.52 -24.58 -43.97
CA SER A 401 1.18 -23.54 -44.78
C SER A 401 1.32 -22.23 -43.99
N LEU A 402 0.25 -21.77 -43.33
CA LEU A 402 0.25 -20.56 -42.50
C LEU A 402 1.25 -20.67 -41.34
N VAL A 403 1.25 -21.81 -40.65
CA VAL A 403 2.16 -22.09 -39.53
C VAL A 403 3.62 -22.05 -40.02
N SER A 404 3.91 -22.71 -41.14
CA SER A 404 5.24 -22.72 -41.75
C SER A 404 5.69 -21.30 -42.16
N GLU A 405 4.80 -20.51 -42.75
CA GLU A 405 5.09 -19.14 -43.18
C GLU A 405 5.36 -18.20 -41.99
N VAL A 406 4.62 -18.35 -40.89
CA VAL A 406 4.91 -17.63 -39.64
C VAL A 406 6.29 -18.01 -39.10
N TYR A 407 6.61 -19.31 -38.99
CA TYR A 407 7.90 -19.75 -38.44
C TYR A 407 9.10 -19.35 -39.30
N ASN A 408 8.92 -19.29 -40.63
CA ASN A 408 9.94 -18.84 -41.57
C ASN A 408 10.03 -17.31 -41.69
N SER A 409 9.08 -16.56 -41.13
CA SER A 409 9.10 -15.10 -41.16
C SER A 409 10.28 -14.55 -40.35
N THR A 410 11.05 -13.64 -40.96
CA THR A 410 12.15 -12.94 -40.30
C THR A 410 11.66 -12.14 -39.09
N THR A 411 10.48 -11.53 -39.19
CA THR A 411 9.85 -10.79 -38.08
C THR A 411 9.55 -11.71 -36.89
N TYR A 412 9.02 -12.90 -37.15
CA TYR A 412 8.76 -13.89 -36.10
C TYR A 412 10.06 -14.34 -35.42
N GLN A 413 11.10 -14.65 -36.20
CA GLN A 413 12.40 -15.06 -35.67
C GLN A 413 13.02 -13.97 -34.77
N VAL A 414 12.96 -12.70 -35.21
CA VAL A 414 13.42 -11.55 -34.41
C VAL A 414 12.63 -11.43 -33.11
N LEU A 415 11.29 -11.47 -33.18
CA LEU A 415 10.43 -11.41 -31.99
C LEU A 415 10.70 -12.56 -31.03
N HIS A 416 10.89 -13.78 -31.55
CA HIS A 416 11.20 -14.97 -30.76
C HIS A 416 12.54 -14.83 -30.02
N ILE A 417 13.59 -14.36 -30.71
CA ILE A 417 14.91 -14.11 -30.09
C ILE A 417 14.81 -13.02 -29.01
N PHE A 418 14.15 -11.90 -29.30
CA PHE A 418 13.95 -10.83 -28.32
C PHE A 418 13.13 -11.30 -27.11
N THR A 419 12.16 -12.19 -27.32
CA THR A 419 11.38 -12.80 -26.24
C THR A 419 12.26 -13.62 -25.31
N ILE A 420 13.16 -14.45 -25.85
CA ILE A 420 14.12 -15.22 -25.05
C ILE A 420 15.04 -14.30 -24.24
N ILE A 421 15.62 -13.28 -24.88
CA ILE A 421 16.53 -12.34 -24.22
C ILE A 421 15.82 -11.61 -23.07
N SER A 422 14.64 -11.07 -23.33
CA SER A 422 13.85 -10.34 -22.31
C SER A 422 13.40 -11.26 -21.18
N MET A 423 13.03 -12.52 -21.46
CA MET A 423 12.68 -13.50 -20.43
C MET A 423 13.87 -13.80 -19.51
N ILE A 424 15.05 -14.08 -20.09
CA ILE A 424 16.27 -14.38 -19.31
C ILE A 424 16.66 -13.17 -18.46
N ALA A 425 16.66 -11.96 -19.05
CA ALA A 425 16.98 -10.73 -18.33
C ALA A 425 16.01 -10.48 -17.17
N GLY A 426 14.70 -10.66 -17.39
CA GLY A 426 13.67 -10.51 -16.36
C GLY A 426 13.77 -11.53 -15.23
N LEU A 427 14.03 -12.81 -15.54
CA LEU A 427 14.26 -13.86 -14.54
C LEU A 427 15.52 -13.58 -13.71
N LEU A 428 16.63 -13.23 -14.35
CA LEU A 428 17.87 -12.87 -13.66
C LEU A 428 17.67 -11.64 -12.76
N ALA A 429 16.92 -10.63 -13.21
CA ALA A 429 16.58 -9.47 -12.40
C ALA A 429 15.74 -9.87 -11.17
N GLY A 430 14.73 -10.73 -11.36
CA GLY A 430 13.93 -11.28 -10.26
C GLY A 430 14.79 -12.01 -9.22
N ILE A 431 15.70 -12.88 -9.66
CA ILE A 431 16.63 -13.61 -8.77
C ILE A 431 17.54 -12.64 -8.01
N MET A 432 18.09 -11.63 -8.68
CA MET A 432 18.91 -10.60 -8.03
C MET A 432 18.15 -9.81 -6.96
N VAL A 433 16.87 -9.51 -7.19
CA VAL A 433 16.02 -8.84 -6.21
C VAL A 433 15.71 -9.78 -5.03
N ILE A 434 15.52 -11.08 -5.26
CA ILE A 434 15.39 -12.09 -4.19
C ILE A 434 16.67 -12.14 -3.33
N ILE A 435 17.85 -12.17 -3.96
CA ILE A 435 19.13 -12.14 -3.24
C ILE A 435 19.24 -10.86 -2.39
N LEU A 436 18.86 -9.71 -2.94
CA LEU A 436 18.80 -8.44 -2.20
C LEU A 436 17.85 -8.53 -1.00
N ALA A 437 16.68 -9.16 -1.15
CA ALA A 437 15.70 -9.33 -0.08
C ALA A 437 16.24 -10.21 1.06
N VAL A 438 16.96 -11.29 0.72
CA VAL A 438 17.54 -12.21 1.70
C VAL A 438 18.71 -11.56 2.46
N LEU A 439 19.54 -10.80 1.76
CA LEU A 439 20.69 -10.10 2.35
C LEU A 439 20.32 -8.77 3.03
N ALA A 440 19.09 -8.27 2.83
CA ALA A 440 18.63 -7.05 3.46
C ALA A 440 18.60 -7.23 4.99
N PRO A 441 19.15 -6.28 5.75
CA PRO A 441 19.20 -6.39 7.20
C PRO A 441 17.79 -6.33 7.79
N LYS A 442 17.50 -7.22 8.74
CA LYS A 442 16.19 -7.32 9.41
C LYS A 442 16.14 -6.38 10.61
N THR A 443 14.94 -5.94 10.95
CA THR A 443 14.67 -5.14 12.15
C THR A 443 15.05 -5.94 13.40
N ASP A 444 15.88 -5.38 14.27
CA ASP A 444 16.29 -6.02 15.52
C ASP A 444 15.30 -5.69 16.64
N ARG A 445 14.40 -6.64 16.92
CA ARG A 445 13.41 -6.50 18.01
C ARG A 445 14.07 -6.41 19.38
N ASN A 446 15.17 -7.12 19.61
CA ASN A 446 15.85 -7.13 20.91
C ASN A 446 16.54 -5.79 21.15
N LYS A 447 17.15 -5.21 20.12
CA LYS A 447 17.73 -3.87 20.21
C LYS A 447 16.68 -2.79 20.45
N LEU A 448 15.50 -2.90 19.85
CA LEU A 448 14.37 -2.00 20.10
C LEU A 448 13.83 -2.12 21.54
N ILE A 449 13.65 -3.35 22.04
CA ILE A 449 13.23 -3.57 23.42
C ILE A 449 14.28 -3.02 24.39
N ARG A 450 15.58 -3.29 24.15
CA ARG A 450 16.69 -2.75 24.95
C ARG A 450 16.68 -1.23 24.96
N ALA A 451 16.51 -0.58 23.80
CA ALA A 451 16.42 0.87 23.69
C ALA A 451 15.27 1.45 24.53
N ASN A 452 14.09 0.82 24.47
CA ASN A 452 12.93 1.26 25.27
C ASN A 452 13.17 1.04 26.77
N THR A 453 13.79 -0.06 27.17
CA THR A 453 14.10 -0.31 28.59
C THR A 453 15.16 0.65 29.14
N GLU A 454 16.17 1.00 28.34
CA GLU A 454 17.21 1.97 28.73
C GLU A 454 16.64 3.39 28.79
N TYR A 455 15.72 3.73 27.90
CA TYR A 455 14.98 4.97 27.96
C TYR A 455 14.13 5.07 29.24
N GLN A 456 13.37 4.02 29.58
CA GLN A 456 12.59 3.98 30.82
C GLN A 456 13.47 4.14 32.06
N LYS A 457 14.61 3.47 32.11
CA LYS A 457 15.60 3.65 33.20
C LYS A 457 16.12 5.08 33.28
N ALA A 458 16.43 5.70 32.15
CA ALA A 458 16.89 7.08 32.08
C ALA A 458 15.84 8.06 32.61
N VAL A 459 14.58 7.87 32.20
CA VAL A 459 13.45 8.69 32.66
C VAL A 459 13.20 8.48 34.16
N THR A 460 13.19 7.24 34.65
CA THR A 460 13.01 6.95 36.09
C THR A 460 14.16 7.50 36.95
N ALA A 461 15.41 7.35 36.52
CA ALA A 461 16.56 7.90 37.22
C ALA A 461 16.47 9.44 37.29
N MET A 462 16.09 10.08 36.19
CA MET A 462 15.94 11.53 36.14
C MET A 462 14.78 12.04 37.00
N MET A 463 13.64 11.33 37.03
CA MET A 463 12.53 11.64 37.95
C MET A 463 12.94 11.52 39.42
N ASN A 464 13.91 10.65 39.72
CA ASN A 464 14.50 10.49 41.05
C ASN A 464 15.68 11.45 41.31
N GLY A 465 15.94 12.42 40.42
CA GLY A 465 17.03 13.38 40.52
C GLY A 465 18.43 12.81 40.27
N GLN A 466 18.54 11.58 39.76
CA GLN A 466 19.80 10.92 39.43
C GLN A 466 20.15 11.12 37.95
N LYS A 467 21.45 11.31 37.66
CA LYS A 467 21.95 11.29 36.28
C LYS A 467 22.15 9.85 35.84
N TYR A 468 21.55 9.48 34.71
CA TYR A 468 21.74 8.19 34.08
C TYR A 468 22.10 8.38 32.61
N GLU A 469 23.26 7.85 32.22
CA GLU A 469 23.68 7.79 30.83
C GLU A 469 23.23 6.47 30.23
N MET A 470 22.48 6.54 29.13
CA MET A 470 22.05 5.34 28.39
C MET A 470 23.26 4.62 27.81
N ASP A 471 23.17 3.28 27.73
CA ASP A 471 24.27 2.45 27.24
C ASP A 471 24.76 2.90 25.84
N PRO A 472 26.04 3.30 25.71
CA PRO A 472 26.59 3.83 24.46
C PRO A 472 26.59 2.80 23.32
N THR A 473 26.54 1.50 23.62
CA THR A 473 26.52 0.43 22.61
C THR A 473 25.21 0.38 21.79
N LEU A 474 24.18 1.12 22.22
CA LEU A 474 22.95 1.32 21.44
C LEU A 474 23.15 2.24 20.24
N PHE A 475 24.18 3.10 20.29
CA PHE A 475 24.41 4.18 19.36
C PHE A 475 25.64 3.89 18.48
N ASP A 476 25.54 4.19 17.19
CA ASP A 476 26.64 4.06 16.22
C ASP A 476 27.12 5.47 15.82
N ASP A 477 28.33 5.81 16.25
CA ASP A 477 28.95 7.11 16.03
C ASP A 477 29.15 7.45 14.54
N GLU A 478 29.12 6.45 13.65
CA GLU A 478 29.19 6.67 12.20
C GLU A 478 27.99 7.50 11.69
N PHE A 479 26.86 7.45 12.40
CA PHE A 479 25.65 8.21 12.08
C PHE A 479 25.50 9.48 12.93
N LYS A 480 26.53 9.91 13.68
CA LYS A 480 26.48 11.16 14.47
C LYS A 480 26.18 12.40 13.62
N ASN A 481 26.53 12.36 12.33
CA ASN A 481 26.19 13.36 11.31
C ASN A 481 25.42 12.69 10.16
N ASP A 482 24.20 12.21 10.46
CA ASP A 482 23.40 11.37 9.56
C ASP A 482 22.73 12.16 8.43
N ASN A 483 22.50 13.46 8.59
CA ASN A 483 21.95 14.30 7.55
C ASN A 483 22.98 14.50 6.42
N VAL A 484 22.69 13.91 5.26
CA VAL A 484 23.51 14.08 4.05
C VAL A 484 23.33 15.48 3.45
N PHE A 485 22.17 16.10 3.68
CA PHE A 485 21.80 17.41 3.11
C PHE A 485 22.37 18.62 3.85
N GLU A 486 22.80 18.47 5.10
CA GLU A 486 23.27 19.57 5.94
C GLU A 486 24.71 20.00 5.62
N LYS A 487 25.43 19.20 4.83
CA LYS A 487 26.82 19.48 4.42
C LYS A 487 26.98 20.24 3.11
N ASP A 488 25.96 20.32 2.26
CA ASP A 488 26.11 20.91 0.92
C ASP A 488 26.00 22.45 0.90
N ASP A 489 25.41 23.07 1.93
CA ASP A 489 25.13 24.52 1.93
C ASP A 489 26.16 25.40 2.67
N SER A 490 27.08 24.81 3.46
CA SER A 490 28.01 25.60 4.28
C SER A 490 29.41 25.80 3.70
N ASN A 491 29.76 25.15 2.58
CA ASN A 491 31.14 25.15 2.05
C ASN A 491 31.30 25.62 0.59
N LYS A 492 30.27 26.22 -0.03
CA LYS A 492 30.36 26.74 -1.41
C LYS A 492 30.28 28.26 -1.55
N SER A 493 30.16 29.02 -0.46
CA SER A 493 30.03 30.49 -0.52
C SER A 493 31.21 31.29 0.04
N LYS A 494 32.36 30.64 0.32
CA LYS A 494 33.56 31.36 0.81
C LYS A 494 34.78 31.39 -0.10
N ASP A 495 34.72 30.74 -1.27
CA ASP A 495 35.73 30.91 -2.32
C ASP A 495 35.02 31.16 -3.65
N LYS A 496 34.62 32.42 -3.87
CA LYS A 496 34.51 33.02 -5.20
C LYS A 496 34.49 34.54 -5.11
#